data_AF-A0A8B5X6X8-F1
#
_entry.id   AF-A0A8B5X6X8-F1
#
_cell.length_a   1.000
_cell.length_b   1.000
_cell.length_c   1.000
_cell.angle_alpha   90.00
_cell.angle_beta   90.00
_cell.angle_gamma   90.00
#
_symmetry.space_group_name_H-M   'P 1'
#
loop_
_entity.id
_entity.type
_entity.pdbx_description
1 polymer ?
#
loop_
_entity_poly.entity_id
_entity_poly.type
_entity_poly.pdbx_seq_one_letter_code
_entity_poly.pdbx_strand_id
1 'polypeptide(L)'
;MAVKTITIDMEAYELLASARRSNESFSTVIKTILVPAGNTAAALLHHLDGVTVDDEYLDAMERVLAARGDDLIAAENASNYAAAEKQDTDAP
;
A
#
# COMPACT_ATOMS: atom_id res chain seq x y z
N MET A 1 -26.80 19.13 4.46
CA MET A 1 -25.40 19.46 4.78
C MET A 1 -25.43 20.64 5.74
N ALA A 2 -24.90 20.52 6.96
CA ALA A 2 -24.88 21.64 7.90
C ALA A 2 -23.64 22.51 7.61
N VAL A 3 -23.84 23.79 7.33
CA VAL A 3 -22.76 24.77 7.15
C VAL A 3 -22.69 25.60 8.42
N LYS A 4 -21.48 25.77 8.96
CA LYS A 4 -21.22 26.69 10.07
C LYS A 4 -20.21 27.73 9.64
N THR A 5 -20.48 28.98 9.96
CA THR A 5 -19.54 30.08 9.78
C THR A 5 -18.64 30.15 11.01
N ILE A 6 -17.33 30.21 10.79
CA ILE A 6 -16.33 30.46 11.83
C ILE A 6 -15.58 31.75 11.50
N THR A 7 -15.22 32.50 12.53
CA THR A 7 -14.35 33.68 12.40
C THR A 7 -12.95 33.27 12.83
N ILE A 8 -11.97 33.55 12.00
CA ILE A 8 -10.55 33.30 12.24
C ILE A 8 -9.77 34.58 11.93
N ASP A 9 -8.59 34.74 12.51
CA ASP A 9 -7.69 35.81 12.13
C ASP A 9 -7.14 35.60 10.70
N MET A 10 -6.47 36.64 10.19
CA MET A 10 -5.94 36.62 8.83
C MET A 10 -4.78 35.65 8.64
N GLU A 11 -3.95 35.44 9.67
CA GLU A 11 -2.81 34.52 9.62
C GLU A 11 -3.30 33.06 9.47
N ALA A 12 -4.30 32.68 10.25
CA ALA A 12 -4.96 31.38 10.16
C ALA A 12 -5.64 31.18 8.81
N TYR A 13 -6.26 32.24 8.26
CA TYR A 13 -6.84 32.20 6.91
C TYR A 13 -5.77 31.94 5.84
N GLU A 14 -4.65 32.67 5.89
CA GLU A 14 -3.54 32.52 4.95
C GLU A 14 -2.92 31.13 5.03
N LEU A 15 -2.73 30.60 6.24
CA LEU A 15 -2.24 29.24 6.45
C LEU A 15 -3.18 28.20 5.82
N LEU A 16 -4.48 28.30 6.07
CA LEU A 16 -5.49 27.42 5.47
C LEU A 16 -5.55 27.54 3.95
N ALA A 17 -5.40 28.76 3.42
CA ALA A 17 -5.37 29.01 1.98
C ALA A 17 -4.12 28.40 1.33
N SER A 18 -2.97 28.47 1.98
CA SER A 18 -1.71 27.88 1.50
C SER A 18 -1.72 26.35 1.51
N ALA A 19 -2.40 25.72 2.48
CA ALA A 19 -2.52 24.27 2.59
C ALA A 19 -3.51 23.66 1.58
N ARG A 20 -4.37 24.49 0.97
CA ARG A 20 -5.44 24.04 0.07
C ARG A 20 -4.91 23.74 -1.33
N ARG A 21 -5.23 22.56 -1.87
CA ARG A 21 -5.00 22.25 -3.30
C ARG A 21 -6.10 22.85 -4.18
N SER A 22 -5.81 23.06 -5.47
CA SER A 22 -6.78 23.60 -6.43
C SER A 22 -8.08 22.78 -6.40
N ASN A 23 -9.23 23.45 -6.22
CA ASN A 23 -10.59 22.90 -6.05
C ASN A 23 -10.89 22.12 -4.74
N GLU A 24 -9.99 22.11 -3.75
CA GLU A 24 -10.29 21.52 -2.44
C GLU A 24 -11.13 22.47 -1.56
N SER A 25 -12.06 21.92 -0.77
CA SER A 25 -12.84 22.72 0.19
C SER A 25 -12.05 22.96 1.47
N PHE A 26 -12.23 24.13 2.12
CA PHE A 26 -11.63 24.40 3.43
C PHE A 26 -12.03 23.35 4.48
N SER A 27 -13.26 22.84 4.42
CA SER A 27 -13.72 21.75 5.29
C SER A 27 -12.90 20.48 5.12
N THR A 28 -12.44 20.18 3.90
CA THR A 28 -11.56 19.02 3.62
C THR A 28 -10.19 19.25 4.22
N VAL A 29 -9.60 20.43 3.97
CA VAL A 29 -8.29 20.81 4.50
C VAL A 29 -8.27 20.74 6.03
N ILE A 30 -9.28 21.34 6.70
CA ILE A 30 -9.42 21.31 8.16
C ILE A 30 -9.49 19.87 8.67
N LYS A 31 -10.28 19.01 8.01
CA LYS A 31 -10.37 17.59 8.39
C LYS A 31 -9.03 16.89 8.25
N THR A 32 -8.34 17.08 7.12
CA THR A 32 -7.03 16.45 6.85
C THR A 32 -5.99 16.84 7.89
N ILE A 33 -5.92 18.12 8.28
CA ILE A 33 -4.98 18.62 9.30
C ILE A 33 -5.32 18.06 10.68
N LEU A 34 -6.61 17.94 11.01
CA LEU A 34 -7.08 17.46 12.31
C LEU A 34 -7.20 15.93 12.40
N VAL A 35 -6.98 15.18 11.31
CA VAL A 35 -6.93 13.71 11.38
C VAL A 35 -5.74 13.36 12.29
N PRO A 36 -5.96 12.55 13.35
CA PRO A 36 -4.88 12.09 14.21
C PRO A 36 -3.77 11.45 13.36
N ALA A 37 -2.52 11.79 13.66
CA ALA A 37 -1.33 11.36 12.92
C ALA A 37 -1.21 9.83 12.72
N GLY A 38 -1.98 9.04 13.46
CA GLY A 38 -2.03 7.57 13.37
C GLY A 38 -2.75 6.99 12.16
N ASN A 39 -3.51 7.76 11.37
CA ASN A 39 -4.28 7.21 10.22
C ASN A 39 -3.59 7.43 8.87
N THR A 40 -2.25 7.39 8.84
CA THR A 40 -1.46 7.50 7.61
C THR A 40 -0.74 6.20 7.33
N ALA A 41 -0.46 5.91 6.04
CA ALA A 41 0.34 4.74 5.66
C ALA A 41 1.75 4.80 6.29
N ALA A 42 2.33 6.00 6.43
CA ALA A 42 3.61 6.20 7.10
C ALA A 42 3.54 5.84 8.59
N ALA A 43 2.46 6.22 9.27
CA ALA A 43 2.25 5.82 10.66
C ALA A 43 2.06 4.31 10.79
N LEU A 44 1.30 3.66 9.89
CA LEU A 44 1.18 2.21 9.87
C LEU A 44 2.55 1.53 9.71
N LEU A 45 3.35 1.96 8.74
CA LEU A 45 4.71 1.42 8.52
C LEU A 45 5.58 1.54 9.78
N HIS A 46 5.55 2.71 10.43
CA HIS A 46 6.29 2.90 11.67
C HIS A 46 5.84 1.93 12.79
N HIS A 47 4.54 1.63 12.88
CA HIS A 47 4.04 0.68 13.85
C HIS A 47 4.37 -0.77 13.49
N LEU A 48 4.46 -1.11 12.20
CA LEU A 48 4.84 -2.45 11.73
C LEU A 48 6.27 -2.83 12.15
N ASP A 49 7.20 -1.88 12.21
CA ASP A 49 8.58 -2.14 12.68
C ASP A 49 8.63 -2.69 14.12
N GLY A 50 7.60 -2.42 14.93
CA GLY A 50 7.50 -2.89 16.31
C GLY A 50 6.62 -4.12 16.52
N VAL A 51 6.03 -4.68 15.45
CA VAL A 51 5.14 -5.84 15.56
C VAL A 51 5.96 -7.12 15.75
N THR A 52 5.75 -7.78 16.87
CA THR A 52 6.21 -9.15 17.09
C THR A 52 5.14 -10.13 16.63
N VAL A 53 5.53 -11.12 15.84
CA VAL A 53 4.65 -12.20 15.41
C VAL A 53 4.85 -13.43 16.28
N ASP A 54 3.81 -14.25 16.42
CA ASP A 54 3.89 -15.54 17.10
C ASP A 54 4.35 -16.67 16.15
N ASP A 55 4.67 -17.82 16.72
CA ASP A 55 5.14 -18.98 15.97
C ASP A 55 4.07 -19.49 14.98
N GLU A 56 2.79 -19.43 15.36
CA GLU A 56 1.67 -19.83 14.49
C GLU A 56 1.62 -18.97 13.21
N TYR A 57 1.87 -17.68 13.34
CA TYR A 57 1.97 -16.76 12.20
C TYR A 57 3.16 -17.09 11.31
N LEU A 58 4.33 -17.40 11.89
CA LEU A 58 5.51 -17.81 11.12
C LEU A 58 5.24 -19.09 10.32
N ASP A 59 4.65 -20.10 10.95
CA ASP A 59 4.26 -21.36 10.30
C ASP A 59 3.23 -21.15 9.17
N ALA A 60 2.30 -20.21 9.36
CA ALA A 60 1.35 -19.82 8.31
C ALA A 60 2.05 -19.13 7.14
N MET A 61 3.00 -18.24 7.42
CA MET A 61 3.75 -17.52 6.39
C MET A 61 4.64 -18.47 5.57
N GLU A 62 5.31 -19.43 6.21
CA GLU A 62 6.11 -20.44 5.53
C GLU A 62 5.29 -21.26 4.55
N ARG A 63 4.08 -21.69 4.95
CA ARG A 63 3.16 -22.42 4.05
C ARG A 63 2.78 -21.61 2.81
N VAL A 64 2.53 -20.31 2.97
CA VAL A 64 2.20 -19.42 1.84
C VAL A 64 3.41 -19.24 0.92
N LEU A 65 4.61 -19.10 1.48
CA LEU A 65 5.84 -18.96 0.69
C LEU A 65 6.17 -20.26 -0.06
N ALA A 66 6.02 -21.42 0.58
CA ALA A 66 6.21 -22.72 -0.05
C ALA A 66 5.27 -22.91 -1.25
N ALA A 67 3.97 -22.63 -1.07
CA ALA A 67 3.00 -22.71 -2.16
C ALA A 67 3.36 -21.80 -3.36
N ARG A 68 3.84 -20.58 -3.10
CA ARG A 68 4.30 -19.65 -4.16
C ARG A 68 5.59 -20.13 -4.84
N GLY A 69 6.49 -20.73 -4.07
CA GLY A 69 7.71 -21.36 -4.61
C GLY A 69 7.37 -22.50 -5.56
N ASP A 70 6.44 -23.36 -5.17
CA ASP A 70 5.96 -24.46 -6.01
C ASP A 70 5.30 -23.97 -7.29
N ASP A 71 4.51 -22.88 -7.22
CA ASP A 71 3.92 -22.24 -8.41
C ASP A 71 4.99 -21.67 -9.37
N LEU A 72 6.04 -21.05 -8.83
CA LEU A 72 7.15 -20.50 -9.62
C LEU A 72 7.99 -21.60 -10.26
N ILE A 73 8.28 -22.66 -9.52
CA ILE A 73 9.01 -23.83 -10.01
C ILE A 73 8.17 -24.56 -11.07
N ALA A 74 6.86 -24.67 -10.88
CA ALA A 74 5.96 -25.25 -11.88
C ALA A 74 5.90 -24.42 -13.17
N ALA A 75 5.86 -23.08 -13.06
CA ALA A 75 5.89 -22.18 -14.20
C ALA A 75 7.23 -22.24 -14.96
N GLU A 76 8.36 -22.32 -14.24
CA GLU A 76 9.70 -22.46 -14.82
C GLU A 76 9.85 -23.81 -15.54
N ASN A 77 9.42 -24.90 -14.91
CA ASN A 77 9.46 -26.23 -15.52
C ASN A 77 8.59 -26.33 -16.78
N ALA A 78 7.38 -25.77 -16.76
CA ALA A 78 6.50 -25.73 -17.93
C ALA A 78 7.12 -24.96 -19.11
N SER A 79 7.84 -23.86 -18.84
CA SER A 79 8.59 -23.11 -19.85
C SER A 79 9.77 -23.91 -20.41
N ASN A 80 10.46 -24.69 -19.58
CA ASN A 80 11.60 -25.51 -19.99
C ASN A 80 11.17 -26.69 -20.87
N TYR A 81 10.05 -27.35 -20.57
CA TYR A 81 9.48 -28.40 -21.43
C TYR A 81 9.01 -27.87 -22.79
N ALA A 82 8.36 -26.70 -22.83
CA ALA A 82 7.95 -26.05 -24.08
C ALA A 82 9.13 -25.58 -24.96
N ALA A 83 10.29 -25.32 -24.36
CA ALA A 83 11.52 -25.00 -25.09
C ALA A 83 12.20 -26.26 -25.67
N ALA A 84 12.14 -27.39 -24.97
CA ALA A 84 12.69 -28.66 -25.43
C ALA A 84 11.96 -29.23 -26.65
N GLU A 85 10.62 -29.10 -26.72
CA GLU A 85 9.83 -29.57 -27.88
C GLU A 85 10.14 -28.82 -29.20
N LYS A 86 10.66 -27.59 -29.12
CA LYS A 86 11.05 -26.79 -30.30
C LYS A 86 12.44 -27.14 -30.85
N GLN A 87 13.27 -27.85 -30.08
CA GLN A 87 14.60 -28.29 -30.55
C GLN A 87 14.54 -29.63 -31.30
N ASP A 88 13.54 -30.48 -31.03
CA ASP A 88 13.39 -31.78 -31.71
C ASP A 88 12.69 -31.69 -33.08
N THR A 89 12.13 -30.53 -33.44
CA THR A 89 11.47 -30.30 -34.74
C THR A 89 12.37 -29.65 -35.79
N ASP A 90 13.63 -29.36 -35.47
CA ASP A 90 14.60 -28.72 -36.37
C ASP A 90 15.91 -29.53 -36.46
N ALA A 91 15.80 -30.86 -36.44
CA ALA A 91 16.85 -31.76 -36.91
C ALA A 91 16.60 -32.07 -38.41
N PRO A 92 17.60 -31.89 -39.30
CA PRO A 92 17.45 -31.99 -40.74
C PRO A 92 17.18 -33.41 -41.27
#